data_AF-A0AAU7SIT5-F1
#
_entry.id   AF-A0AAU7SIT5-F1
#
_cell.length_a   1.000
_cell.length_b   1.000
_cell.length_c   1.000
_cell.angle_alpha   90.00
_cell.angle_beta   90.00
_cell.angle_gamma   90.00
#
_symmetry.space_group_name_H-M   'P 1'
#
loop_
_entity.id
_entity.type
_entity.pdbx_description
1 polymer ?
#
loop_
_entity_poly.entity_id
_entity_poly.type
_entity_poly.pdbx_seq_one_letter_code
_entity_poly.pdbx_strand_id
1 'polypeptide(L)'
;METSAGDRDLVEVMKRYFAVKAEVEEMKLRLEAARRESGEEIGAFYNPRINLNHAADIIHSHALRQEMARLMDWAEAWGRQSLAPNEA
;
A
#
# COMPACT_ATOMS: atom_id res chain seq x y z
N MET A 1 9.88 30.50 0.14
CA MET A 1 10.26 29.23 0.78
C MET A 1 10.53 28.27 -0.36
N GLU A 2 11.80 28.04 -0.71
CA GLU A 2 12.15 27.15 -1.81
C GLU A 2 11.97 25.70 -1.33
N THR A 3 11.09 24.95 -1.99
CA THR A 3 11.03 23.49 -1.81
C THR A 3 12.29 22.89 -2.43
N SER A 4 13.12 22.28 -1.60
CA SER A 4 14.30 21.55 -2.06
C SER A 4 13.86 20.38 -2.95
N ALA A 5 14.77 19.84 -3.78
CA ALA A 5 14.45 18.66 -4.59
C ALA A 5 13.99 17.47 -3.72
N GLY A 6 14.58 17.30 -2.54
CA GLY A 6 14.18 16.26 -1.58
C GLY A 6 12.77 16.45 -1.02
N ASP A 7 12.31 17.70 -0.82
CA ASP A 7 10.93 17.96 -0.39
C ASP A 7 9.92 17.56 -1.48
N ARG A 8 10.28 17.74 -2.76
CA ARG A 8 9.42 17.34 -3.89
C ARG A 8 9.33 15.82 -4.00
N ASP A 9 10.44 15.11 -3.82
CA ASP A 9 10.46 13.65 -3.84
C ASP A 9 9.60 13.06 -2.71
N LEU A 10 9.68 13.62 -1.49
CA LEU A 10 8.81 13.20 -0.38
C LEU A 10 7.33 13.46 -0.68
N VAL A 11 6.99 14.61 -1.27
CA VAL A 11 5.61 14.92 -1.67
C VAL A 11 5.08 13.89 -2.66
N GLU A 12 5.89 13.47 -3.64
CA GLU A 12 5.49 12.43 -4.59
C GLU A 12 5.32 11.05 -3.92
N VAL A 13 6.21 10.68 -2.99
CA VAL A 13 6.05 9.46 -2.17
C VAL A 13 4.73 9.48 -1.41
N MET A 14 4.41 10.61 -0.75
CA MET A 14 3.17 10.74 0.01
C MET A 14 1.93 10.71 -0.87
N LYS A 15 1.95 11.38 -2.03
CA LYS A 15 0.86 11.31 -3.02
C LYS A 15 0.61 9.86 -3.45
N ARG A 16 1.68 9.12 -3.79
CA ARG A 16 1.57 7.71 -4.16
C ARG A 16 1.02 6.88 -3.01
N TYR A 17 1.51 7.10 -1.79
CA TYR A 17 1.04 6.38 -0.61
C TYR A 17 -0.46 6.54 -0.39
N PHE A 18 -0.99 7.77 -0.49
CA PHE A 18 -2.43 8.00 -0.34
C PHE A 18 -3.25 7.40 -1.48
N ALA A 19 -2.74 7.42 -2.71
CA ALA A 19 -3.40 6.78 -3.85
C ALA A 19 -3.48 5.25 -3.65
N VAL A 20 -2.36 4.61 -3.30
CA VAL A 20 -2.31 3.17 -3.02
C VAL A 20 -3.19 2.81 -1.81
N LYS A 21 -3.21 3.64 -0.76
CA LYS A 21 -4.10 3.43 0.40
C LYS A 21 -5.57 3.41 0.00
N ALA A 22 -5.99 4.33 -0.88
CA ALA A 22 -7.37 4.36 -1.36
C ALA A 22 -7.70 3.09 -2.17
N GLU A 23 -6.79 2.66 -3.03
CA GLU A 23 -6.94 1.44 -3.84
C GLU A 23 -7.03 0.17 -2.97
N VAL A 24 -6.21 0.07 -1.91
CA VAL A 24 -6.27 -1.04 -0.96
C VAL A 24 -7.61 -1.09 -0.22
N GLU A 25 -8.13 0.05 0.23
CA GLU A 25 -9.43 0.09 0.91
C GLU A 25 -10.58 -0.26 -0.03
N GLU A 26 -10.55 0.22 -1.28
CA GLU A 26 -11.54 -0.16 -2.29
C GLU A 26 -11.50 -1.68 -2.57
N MET A 27 -10.31 -2.22 -2.79
CA MET A 27 -10.11 -3.65 -3.04
C MET A 27 -10.60 -4.50 -1.87
N LYS A 28 -10.29 -4.08 -0.64
CA LYS A 28 -10.73 -4.74 0.59
C LYS A 28 -12.24 -4.76 0.70
N LEU A 29 -12.92 -3.64 0.42
CA LEU A 29 -14.39 -3.58 0.45
C LEU A 29 -15.01 -4.54 -0.56
N ARG A 30 -14.46 -4.59 -1.78
CA ARG A 30 -14.92 -5.49 -2.85
C ARG A 30 -14.74 -6.97 -2.49
N LEU A 31 -13.56 -7.34 -2.01
CA LEU A 31 -13.26 -8.73 -1.59
C LEU A 31 -14.12 -9.15 -0.39
N GLU A 32 -14.34 -8.28 0.59
CA GLU A 32 -15.20 -8.57 1.73
C GLU A 32 -16.69 -8.72 1.35
N ALA A 33 -17.17 -7.93 0.39
CA ALA A 33 -18.52 -8.08 -0.15
C ALA A 33 -18.67 -9.45 -0.84
N ALA A 34 -17.76 -9.76 -1.77
CA ALA A 34 -17.75 -11.04 -2.50
C ALA A 34 -17.63 -12.24 -1.54
N ARG A 35 -16.79 -12.13 -0.49
CA ARG A 35 -16.63 -13.17 0.53
C ARG A 35 -17.93 -13.42 1.29
N ARG A 36 -18.64 -12.36 1.70
CA ARG A 36 -19.94 -12.49 2.39
C ARG A 36 -21.01 -13.12 1.50
N GLU A 37 -21.02 -12.77 0.22
CA GLU A 37 -21.97 -13.33 -0.76
C GLU A 37 -21.68 -14.80 -1.07
N SER A 38 -20.40 -15.18 -1.14
CA SER A 38 -19.99 -16.56 -1.42
C SER A 38 -20.29 -17.54 -0.28
N GLY A 39 -20.35 -17.05 0.97
CA GLY A 39 -20.44 -17.89 2.16
C GLY A 39 -19.20 -18.76 2.41
N GLU A 40 -18.10 -18.53 1.68
CA GLU A 40 -16.87 -19.31 1.81
C GLU A 40 -16.16 -19.06 3.15
N GLU A 41 -15.45 -20.08 3.60
CA GLU A 41 -14.50 -19.98 4.71
C GLU A 41 -13.40 -18.97 4.34
N ILE A 42 -12.94 -18.17 5.32
CA ILE A 42 -12.01 -17.07 5.09
C ILE A 42 -10.72 -17.56 4.43
N GLY A 43 -10.15 -18.64 4.94
CA GLY A 43 -8.92 -19.23 4.42
C GLY A 43 -9.07 -19.74 2.99
N ALA A 44 -10.18 -20.38 2.65
CA ALA A 44 -10.47 -20.81 1.29
C ALA A 44 -10.65 -19.62 0.32
N PHE A 45 -11.42 -18.61 0.74
CA PHE A 45 -11.72 -17.44 -0.08
C PHE A 45 -10.46 -16.65 -0.43
N TYR A 46 -9.60 -16.39 0.55
CA TYR A 46 -8.37 -15.60 0.38
C TYR A 46 -7.18 -16.42 -0.12
N ASN A 47 -7.35 -17.70 -0.46
CA ASN A 47 -6.29 -18.50 -1.06
C ASN A 47 -6.35 -18.41 -2.60
N PRO A 48 -5.42 -17.71 -3.26
CA PRO A 48 -5.45 -17.52 -4.71
C PRO A 48 -5.20 -18.82 -5.50
N ARG A 49 -4.78 -19.90 -4.84
CA ARG A 49 -4.65 -21.24 -5.46
C ARG A 49 -5.95 -22.02 -5.46
N ILE A 50 -6.92 -21.61 -4.63
CA ILE A 50 -8.23 -22.26 -4.48
C ILE A 50 -9.30 -21.38 -5.13
N ASN A 51 -9.36 -20.10 -4.75
CA ASN A 51 -10.30 -19.13 -5.30
C ASN A 51 -9.73 -18.47 -6.55
N LEU A 52 -9.81 -19.18 -7.69
CA LEU A 52 -9.33 -18.68 -8.98
C LEU A 52 -10.09 -17.43 -9.46
N ASN A 53 -11.35 -17.27 -9.05
CA ASN A 53 -12.20 -16.14 -9.44
C ASN A 53 -11.68 -14.81 -8.86
N HIS A 54 -11.17 -14.84 -7.63
CA HIS A 54 -10.62 -13.66 -6.95
C HIS A 54 -9.10 -13.67 -6.84
N ALA A 55 -8.42 -14.65 -7.45
CA ALA A 55 -6.96 -14.80 -7.33
C ALA A 55 -6.19 -13.55 -7.74
N ALA A 56 -6.58 -12.90 -8.85
CA ALA A 56 -5.95 -11.68 -9.32
C ALA A 56 -6.09 -10.53 -8.30
N ASP A 57 -7.30 -10.33 -7.78
CA ASP A 57 -7.60 -9.30 -6.78
C ASP A 57 -6.85 -9.55 -5.46
N ILE A 58 -6.76 -10.81 -5.02
CA ILE A 58 -6.03 -11.21 -3.82
C ILE A 58 -4.53 -10.92 -3.99
N ILE A 59 -3.94 -11.33 -5.11
CA ILE A 59 -2.52 -11.08 -5.42
C ILE A 59 -2.26 -9.57 -5.51
N HIS A 60 -3.13 -8.83 -6.19
CA HIS A 60 -3.01 -7.38 -6.33
C HIS A 60 -3.10 -6.68 -4.97
N SER A 61 -4.06 -7.06 -4.12
CA SER A 61 -4.20 -6.51 -2.77
C SER A 61 -2.92 -6.72 -1.93
N HIS A 62 -2.26 -7.87 -2.09
CA HIS A 62 -1.01 -8.15 -1.41
C HIS A 62 0.14 -7.28 -1.97
N ALA A 63 0.23 -7.12 -3.28
CA ALA A 63 1.22 -6.25 -3.92
C ALA A 63 1.08 -4.79 -3.48
N LEU A 64 -0.15 -4.25 -3.44
CA LEU A 64 -0.42 -2.88 -2.98
C LEU A 64 -0.04 -2.68 -1.51
N ARG A 65 -0.32 -3.65 -0.64
CA ARG A 65 0.10 -3.58 0.78
C ARG A 65 1.62 -3.55 0.92
N GLN A 66 2.35 -4.32 0.11
CA GLN A 66 3.81 -4.27 0.10
C GLN A 66 4.32 -2.92 -0.44
N GLU A 67 3.67 -2.37 -1.45
CA GLU A 67 4.00 -1.03 -1.96
C GLU A 67 3.82 0.04 -0.89
N MET A 68 2.71 0.02 -0.13
CA MET A 68 2.49 0.93 0.99
C MET A 68 3.61 0.85 2.03
N ALA A 69 4.05 -0.36 2.39
CA ALA A 69 5.15 -0.56 3.33
C ALA A 69 6.45 0.08 2.81
N ARG A 70 6.82 -0.18 1.55
CA ARG A 70 8.01 0.41 0.94
C ARG A 70 7.97 1.94 0.88
N LEU A 71 6.81 2.52 0.59
CA LEU A 71 6.62 3.98 0.56
C LEU A 71 6.79 4.59 1.96
N MET A 72 6.29 3.92 3.00
CA MET A 72 6.50 4.36 4.39
C MET A 72 7.97 4.24 4.81
N ASP A 73 8.65 3.14 4.45
CA ASP A 73 10.08 2.98 4.72
C ASP A 73 10.90 4.10 4.05
N TRP A 74 10.55 4.48 2.82
CA TRP A 74 11.18 5.60 2.12
C TRP A 74 10.91 6.94 2.81
N ALA A 75 9.67 7.21 3.22
CA ALA A 75 9.33 8.42 3.93
C ALA A 75 10.04 8.52 5.29
N GLU A 76 10.17 7.40 6.00
CA GLU A 76 10.91 7.32 7.27
C GLU A 76 12.41 7.56 7.07
N ALA A 77 13.02 6.93 6.06
CA ALA A 77 14.43 7.12 5.72
C ALA A 77 14.74 8.59 5.39
N TRP A 78 13.82 9.28 4.71
CA TRP A 78 13.93 10.72 4.47
C TRP A 78 13.87 11.51 5.79
N GLY A 79 12.90 11.22 6.65
CA GLY A 79 12.77 11.91 7.94
C GLY A 79 14.02 11.76 8.82
N ARG A 80 14.65 10.58 8.79
CA ARG A 80 15.92 10.32 9.50
C ARG A 80 17.09 11.14 8.93
N GLN A 81 17.17 11.30 7.61
CA GLN A 81 18.20 12.12 6.95
C GLN A 81 18.00 13.62 7.25
N SER A 82 16.76 14.11 7.23
CA SER A 82 16.45 15.51 7.55
C SER A 82 16.70 15.89 9.02
N LEU A 83 16.75 14.91 9.92
CA LEU A 83 17.03 15.09 11.35
C LEU A 83 18.52 14.93 11.70
N ALA A 84 19.34 14.39 10.80
CA ALA A 84 20.78 14.30 11.01
C ALA A 84 21.38 15.72 10.91
N PRO A 85 21.95 16.29 11.99
CA PRO A 85 22.59 17.58 11.91
C PRO A 85 23.77 17.45 10.94
N ASN A 86 23.92 18.45 10.06
CA ASN A 86 25.05 18.56 9.16
C ASN A 86 26.32 18.67 10.02
N GLU A 87 27.00 17.56 10.29
CA GLU A 87 28.30 17.56 10.97
C GLU A 87 29.30 18.24 10.02
N ALA A 88 29.61 19.49 10.36
CA ALA A 88 30.62 20.33 9.72
C ALA A 88 31.98 20.15 10.39
#